data_AF-A0A9D9A1C5-F1
#
_entry.id   AF-A0A9D9A1C5-F1
#
_cell.length_a   1.000
_cell.length_b   1.000
_cell.length_c   1.000
_cell.angle_alpha   90.00
_cell.angle_beta   90.00
_cell.angle_gamma   90.00
#
_symmetry.space_group_name_H-M   'P 1'
#
loop_
_entity.id
_entity.type
_entity.pdbx_description
1 polymer ?
#
loop_
_entity_poly.entity_id
_entity_poly.type
_entity_poly.pdbx_seq_one_letter_code
_entity_poly.pdbx_strand_id
1 'polypeptide(L)'
;MLQSSDENINTRLARDRVACSLDKSELRAFLSILQERSDTAAELEIANFPKNDQTDDEYENNKNEIRLGYKLRPTLTGEDGRELNGTIDEIFDSPNFPESVRSIYLNSSIPLDVIHKFRVRNTVELFLDFSRPAIFDFHLMPSQRTPNESNYRVEGRDTTWVNGLFHEIQNYIASHRSPAPWLHQHSIYDFFLWLIGYPLAFWLCFKVSPLLPNGEKEILFVRAALYVYIFLIALVGLRALFHYARWVFPISEYRHARNRALRHRAFLGALSIGLFGTLLYDVIKSIAVA
;
A
#
# COMPACT_ATOMS: atom_id res chain seq x y z
N MET A 1 23.88 34.39 -33.48
CA MET A 1 23.98 32.93 -33.22
C MET A 1 24.04 32.72 -31.73
N LEU A 2 22.88 32.56 -31.09
CA LEU A 2 22.78 32.02 -29.73
C LEU A 2 22.08 30.68 -29.92
N GLN A 3 22.87 29.63 -30.18
CA GLN A 3 22.40 28.28 -29.96
C GLN A 3 22.25 28.16 -28.45
N SER A 4 21.03 28.33 -27.95
CA SER A 4 20.66 27.74 -26.66
C SER A 4 20.84 26.26 -26.86
N SER A 5 21.96 25.72 -26.40
CA SER A 5 22.06 24.32 -26.05
C SER A 5 21.10 24.12 -24.90
N ASP A 6 19.80 24.02 -25.20
CA ASP A 6 18.83 23.50 -24.26
C ASP A 6 19.28 22.07 -24.02
N GLU A 7 20.10 21.90 -22.96
CA GLU A 7 20.36 20.61 -22.36
C GLU A 7 19.00 19.94 -22.24
N ASN A 8 18.90 18.75 -22.82
CA ASN A 8 17.66 17.99 -22.89
C ASN A 8 17.40 17.43 -21.48
N ILE A 9 17.09 18.32 -20.53
CA ILE A 9 16.90 17.99 -19.12
C ILE A 9 15.63 17.16 -19.04
N ASN A 10 15.81 15.88 -18.71
CA ASN A 10 14.71 14.97 -18.44
C ASN A 10 14.43 14.99 -16.95
N THR A 11 13.29 15.53 -16.54
CA THR A 11 12.87 15.57 -15.15
C THR A 11 12.25 14.22 -14.79
N ARG A 12 12.69 13.62 -13.68
CA ARG A 12 12.19 12.34 -13.19
C ARG A 12 11.86 12.43 -11.71
N LEU A 13 10.61 12.12 -11.38
CA LEU A 13 10.12 12.04 -10.01
C LEU A 13 9.55 10.64 -9.77
N ALA A 14 9.85 10.05 -8.63
CA ALA A 14 9.36 8.73 -8.27
C ALA A 14 9.06 8.65 -6.78
N ARG A 15 8.12 7.78 -6.42
CA ARG A 15 7.78 7.47 -5.05
C ARG A 15 7.47 6.00 -4.89
N ASP A 16 8.20 5.36 -4.00
CA ASP A 16 7.99 3.98 -3.62
C ASP A 16 7.12 3.87 -2.36
N ARG A 17 6.57 2.67 -2.16
CA ARG A 17 5.83 2.27 -0.95
C ARG A 17 4.67 3.20 -0.64
N VAL A 18 3.87 3.41 -1.67
CA VAL A 18 2.62 4.15 -1.57
C VAL A 18 1.65 3.39 -0.68
N ALA A 19 0.98 4.11 0.22
CA ALA A 19 0.00 3.56 1.14
C ALA A 19 -1.34 4.26 0.91
N CYS A 20 -2.29 3.56 0.27
CA CYS A 20 -3.59 4.11 -0.06
C CYS A 20 -4.74 3.11 0.20
N SER A 21 -5.95 3.62 0.33
CA SER A 21 -7.16 2.84 0.51
C SER A 21 -8.21 3.33 -0.47
N LEU A 22 -8.47 2.54 -1.51
CA LEU A 22 -9.30 2.93 -2.66
C LEU A 22 -10.40 1.90 -2.89
N ASP A 23 -11.61 2.35 -3.15
CA ASP A 23 -12.67 1.49 -3.70
C ASP A 23 -12.71 1.52 -5.25
N LYS A 24 -13.70 0.83 -5.84
CA LYS A 24 -13.87 0.78 -7.29
C LYS A 24 -14.03 2.17 -7.91
N SER A 25 -14.86 3.02 -7.32
CA SER A 25 -15.18 4.34 -7.85
C SER A 25 -14.00 5.30 -7.72
N GLU A 26 -13.31 5.27 -6.59
CA GLU A 26 -12.12 6.08 -6.36
C GLU A 26 -10.98 5.63 -7.26
N LEU A 27 -10.77 4.32 -7.42
CA LEU A 27 -9.74 3.82 -8.34
C LEU A 27 -10.04 4.22 -9.79
N ARG A 28 -11.32 4.17 -10.23
CA ARG A 28 -11.72 4.67 -11.55
C ARG A 28 -11.41 6.16 -11.68
N ALA A 29 -11.84 6.97 -10.70
CA ALA A 29 -11.61 8.41 -10.69
C ALA A 29 -10.12 8.76 -10.72
N PHE A 30 -9.29 8.03 -9.98
CA PHE A 30 -7.84 8.20 -9.98
C PHE A 30 -7.24 7.97 -11.38
N LEU A 31 -7.64 6.89 -12.04
CA LEU A 31 -7.17 6.60 -13.40
C LEU A 31 -7.70 7.60 -14.42
N SER A 32 -8.91 8.14 -14.23
CA SER A 32 -9.45 9.21 -15.09
C SER A 32 -8.62 10.50 -14.98
N ILE A 33 -8.15 10.87 -13.79
CA ILE A 33 -7.20 11.99 -13.61
C ILE A 33 -5.91 11.74 -14.39
N LEU A 34 -5.38 10.51 -14.30
CA LEU A 34 -4.19 10.14 -15.07
C LEU A 34 -4.44 10.20 -16.58
N GLN A 35 -5.63 9.81 -17.04
CA GLN A 35 -6.02 9.87 -18.45
C GLN A 35 -6.08 11.31 -18.95
N GLU A 36 -6.64 12.24 -18.17
CA GLU A 36 -6.70 13.67 -18.53
C GLU A 36 -5.28 14.26 -18.68
N ARG A 37 -4.36 13.88 -17.78
CA ARG A 37 -2.96 14.30 -17.87
C ARG A 37 -2.22 13.65 -19.03
N SER A 38 -2.55 12.40 -19.34
CA SER A 38 -2.05 11.71 -20.53
C SER A 38 -2.54 12.37 -21.82
N ASP A 39 -3.81 12.76 -21.89
CA ASP A 39 -4.38 13.50 -23.03
C ASP A 39 -3.70 14.87 -23.20
N THR A 40 -3.40 15.56 -22.09
CA THR A 40 -2.60 16.80 -22.13
C THR A 40 -1.19 16.56 -22.70
N ALA A 41 -0.54 15.45 -22.31
CA ALA A 41 0.77 15.08 -22.85
C ALA A 41 0.69 14.76 -24.35
N ALA A 42 -0.40 14.14 -24.81
CA ALA A 42 -0.64 13.87 -26.22
C ALA A 42 -0.71 15.18 -27.04
N GLU A 43 -1.45 16.19 -26.57
CA GLU A 43 -1.54 17.47 -27.25
C GLU A 43 -0.21 18.22 -27.26
N LEU A 44 0.58 18.14 -26.18
CA LEU A 44 1.96 18.68 -26.16
C LEU A 44 2.85 17.98 -27.19
N GLU A 45 2.73 16.67 -27.35
CA GLU A 45 3.50 15.91 -28.33
C GLU A 45 3.08 16.26 -29.76
N ILE A 46 1.77 16.36 -30.03
CA ILE A 46 1.20 16.71 -31.33
C ILE A 46 1.57 18.14 -31.74
N ALA A 47 1.56 19.08 -30.80
CA ALA A 47 2.00 20.46 -31.07
C ALA A 47 3.46 20.53 -31.53
N ASN A 48 4.27 19.54 -31.15
CA ASN A 48 5.68 19.42 -31.51
C ASN A 48 5.95 18.36 -32.59
N PHE A 49 4.92 17.75 -33.16
CA PHE A 49 5.04 16.70 -34.18
C PHE A 49 5.23 17.34 -35.56
N PRO A 50 6.40 17.22 -36.21
CA PRO A 50 6.66 17.88 -37.47
C PRO A 50 6.00 17.16 -38.64
N LYS A 51 5.40 17.91 -39.57
CA LYS A 51 4.81 17.35 -40.80
C LYS A 51 5.84 16.67 -41.71
N ASN A 52 7.05 17.24 -41.82
CA ASN A 52 8.09 16.77 -42.73
C ASN A 52 7.55 16.59 -44.17
N ASP A 53 7.93 15.50 -44.83
CA ASP A 53 7.54 15.15 -46.20
C ASP A 53 6.18 14.42 -46.29
N GLN A 54 5.42 14.36 -45.19
CA GLN A 54 4.12 13.69 -45.15
C GLN A 54 3.06 14.47 -45.92
N THR A 55 2.12 13.75 -46.53
CA THR A 55 0.89 14.36 -47.05
C THR A 55 0.03 14.90 -45.90
N ASP A 56 -0.91 15.81 -46.19
CA ASP A 56 -1.83 16.34 -45.17
C ASP A 56 -2.66 15.22 -44.50
N ASP A 57 -3.14 14.25 -45.29
CA ASP A 57 -3.92 13.14 -44.78
C ASP A 57 -3.10 12.21 -43.87
N GLU A 58 -1.85 11.90 -44.26
CA GLU A 58 -0.94 11.11 -43.42
C GLU A 58 -0.59 11.84 -42.12
N TYR A 59 -0.37 13.15 -42.19
CA TYR A 59 -0.04 13.95 -41.01
C TYR A 59 -1.18 13.97 -39.99
N GLU A 60 -2.42 14.16 -40.43
CA GLU A 60 -3.59 14.13 -39.55
C GLU A 60 -3.88 12.71 -39.01
N ASN A 61 -3.68 11.67 -39.82
CA ASN A 61 -3.80 10.29 -39.34
C ASN A 61 -2.76 9.98 -38.25
N ASN A 62 -1.51 10.38 -38.45
CA ASN A 62 -0.44 10.20 -37.46
C ASN A 62 -0.73 10.93 -36.15
N LYS A 63 -1.27 12.15 -36.19
CA LYS A 63 -1.71 12.85 -34.97
C LYS A 63 -2.77 12.07 -34.23
N ASN A 64 -3.74 11.50 -34.94
CA ASN A 64 -4.80 10.70 -34.33
C ASN A 64 -4.23 9.39 -33.73
N GLU A 65 -3.28 8.75 -34.39
CA GLU A 65 -2.56 7.60 -33.81
C GLU A 65 -1.82 7.98 -32.52
N ILE A 66 -1.14 9.12 -32.49
CA ILE A 66 -0.50 9.63 -31.28
C ILE A 66 -1.53 9.81 -30.16
N ARG A 67 -2.67 10.49 -30.42
CA ARG A 67 -3.76 10.65 -29.42
C ARG A 67 -4.25 9.30 -28.88
N LEU A 68 -4.47 8.33 -29.77
CA LEU A 68 -4.92 7.00 -29.40
C LEU A 68 -3.88 6.24 -28.58
N GLY A 69 -2.58 6.42 -28.87
CA GLY A 69 -1.49 5.81 -28.13
C GLY A 69 -1.32 6.33 -26.71
N TYR A 70 -1.77 7.56 -26.43
CA TYR A 70 -1.83 8.13 -25.06
C TYR A 70 -3.07 7.70 -24.27
N LYS A 71 -3.99 6.90 -24.85
CA LYS A 71 -5.07 6.28 -24.09
C LYS A 71 -4.50 5.20 -23.16
N LEU A 72 -4.72 5.40 -21.86
CA LEU A 72 -4.23 4.54 -20.80
C LEU A 72 -4.91 3.18 -20.86
N ARG A 73 -4.09 2.13 -20.80
CA ARG A 73 -4.53 0.74 -20.80
C ARG A 73 -4.04 0.03 -19.54
N PRO A 74 -4.68 0.26 -18.38
CA PRO A 74 -4.28 -0.42 -17.16
C PRO A 74 -4.46 -1.94 -17.28
N THR A 75 -3.66 -2.69 -16.53
CA THR A 75 -3.85 -4.11 -16.27
C THR A 75 -4.24 -4.27 -14.81
N LEU A 76 -5.45 -4.80 -14.58
CA LEU A 76 -5.99 -5.06 -13.26
C LEU A 76 -5.97 -6.57 -13.00
N THR A 77 -5.38 -6.96 -11.88
CA THR A 77 -5.31 -8.37 -11.44
C THR A 77 -6.17 -8.55 -10.20
N GLY A 78 -7.11 -9.50 -10.24
CA GLY A 78 -7.91 -9.91 -9.08
C GLY A 78 -7.15 -10.83 -8.12
N GLU A 79 -7.63 -10.97 -6.88
CA GLU A 79 -7.09 -11.97 -5.94
C GLU A 79 -7.31 -13.42 -6.43
N ASP A 80 -8.28 -13.63 -7.32
CA ASP A 80 -8.56 -14.91 -7.96
C ASP A 80 -7.64 -15.23 -9.15
N GLY A 81 -6.69 -14.35 -9.46
CA GLY A 81 -5.74 -14.50 -10.56
C GLY A 81 -6.30 -14.13 -11.93
N ARG A 82 -7.55 -13.67 -12.04
CA ARG A 82 -8.07 -13.14 -13.30
C ARG A 82 -7.45 -11.77 -13.59
N GLU A 83 -7.17 -11.54 -14.86
CA GLU A 83 -6.63 -10.28 -15.35
C GLU A 83 -7.61 -9.60 -16.31
N LEU A 84 -7.77 -8.30 -16.14
CA LEU A 84 -8.51 -7.43 -17.05
C LEU A 84 -7.52 -6.40 -17.60
N ASN A 85 -7.40 -6.35 -18.93
CA ASN A 85 -6.58 -5.37 -19.64
C ASN A 85 -7.48 -4.69 -20.67
N GLY A 86 -7.43 -3.37 -20.73
CA GLY A 86 -8.24 -2.57 -21.64
C GLY A 86 -8.20 -1.10 -21.25
N THR A 87 -9.07 -0.32 -21.85
CA THR A 87 -9.32 1.06 -21.41
C THR A 87 -9.93 1.10 -20.01
N ILE A 88 -9.91 2.27 -19.38
CA ILE A 88 -10.49 2.45 -18.04
C ILE A 88 -11.97 2.04 -18.04
N ASP A 89 -12.75 2.45 -19.05
CA ASP A 89 -14.17 2.11 -19.10
C ASP A 89 -14.40 0.61 -19.34
N GLU A 90 -13.65 -0.01 -20.26
CA GLU A 90 -13.73 -1.45 -20.53
C GLU A 90 -13.50 -2.30 -19.28
N ILE A 91 -12.50 -1.94 -18.46
CA ILE A 91 -12.19 -2.68 -17.23
C ILE A 91 -13.28 -2.46 -16.18
N PHE A 92 -13.62 -1.20 -15.89
CA PHE A 92 -14.49 -0.86 -14.76
C PHE A 92 -15.97 -1.14 -15.03
N ASP A 93 -16.40 -1.12 -16.29
CA ASP A 93 -17.76 -1.48 -16.70
C ASP A 93 -17.90 -2.97 -17.05
N SER A 94 -16.80 -3.73 -17.01
CA SER A 94 -16.82 -5.17 -17.22
C SER A 94 -17.70 -5.87 -16.17
N PRO A 95 -18.62 -6.78 -16.58
CA PRO A 95 -19.34 -7.64 -15.65
C PRO A 95 -18.42 -8.62 -14.92
N ASN A 96 -17.19 -8.81 -15.42
CA ASN A 96 -16.18 -9.69 -14.84
C ASN A 96 -15.24 -8.96 -13.88
N PHE A 97 -15.50 -7.70 -13.52
CA PHE A 97 -14.70 -6.95 -12.55
C PHE A 97 -14.60 -7.72 -11.21
N PRO A 98 -13.39 -8.01 -10.70
CA PRO A 98 -13.24 -8.85 -9.51
C PRO A 98 -13.75 -8.14 -8.25
N GLU A 99 -14.32 -8.90 -7.31
CA GLU A 99 -14.76 -8.35 -6.02
C GLU A 99 -13.58 -7.82 -5.20
N SER A 100 -12.40 -8.45 -5.33
CA SER A 100 -11.16 -8.07 -4.64
C SER A 100 -10.03 -7.89 -5.66
N VAL A 101 -9.47 -6.69 -5.71
CA VAL A 101 -8.34 -6.34 -6.58
C VAL A 101 -7.04 -6.62 -5.84
N ARG A 102 -6.13 -7.37 -6.45
CA ARG A 102 -4.78 -7.62 -5.94
C ARG A 102 -3.83 -6.51 -6.36
N SER A 103 -3.85 -6.12 -7.62
CA SER A 103 -2.95 -5.09 -8.13
C SER A 103 -3.51 -4.39 -9.36
N ILE A 104 -2.99 -3.20 -9.62
CA ILE A 104 -3.18 -2.50 -10.88
C ILE A 104 -1.83 -1.97 -11.37
N TYR A 105 -1.54 -2.21 -12.65
CA TYR A 105 -0.36 -1.72 -13.32
C TYR A 105 -0.77 -0.85 -14.50
N LEU A 106 -0.03 0.24 -14.71
CA LEU A 106 -0.20 1.13 -15.83
C LEU A 106 1.17 1.67 -16.26
N ASN A 107 1.40 1.72 -17.56
CA ASN A 107 2.52 2.44 -18.14
C ASN A 107 2.06 3.11 -19.44
N SER A 108 2.14 4.45 -19.47
CA SER A 108 1.64 5.24 -20.60
C SER A 108 2.53 5.17 -21.85
N SER A 109 3.77 4.67 -21.75
CA SER A 109 4.69 4.64 -22.89
C SER A 109 4.54 3.40 -23.77
N ILE A 110 4.02 2.29 -23.24
CA ILE A 110 4.01 0.99 -23.92
C ILE A 110 3.32 1.04 -25.29
N PRO A 111 2.10 1.61 -25.44
CA PRO A 111 1.42 1.59 -26.73
C PRO A 111 2.23 2.30 -27.82
N LEU A 112 2.80 3.48 -27.54
CA LEU A 112 3.52 4.26 -28.53
C LEU A 112 4.93 3.73 -28.82
N ASP A 113 5.65 3.30 -27.79
CA ASP A 113 7.04 2.85 -27.93
C ASP A 113 7.12 1.47 -28.62
N VAL A 114 6.23 0.54 -28.24
CA VAL A 114 6.27 -0.83 -28.76
C VAL A 114 5.56 -0.95 -30.11
N ILE A 115 4.38 -0.35 -30.26
CA ILE A 115 3.55 -0.53 -31.45
C ILE A 115 3.99 0.44 -32.56
N HIS A 116 4.19 1.71 -32.22
CA HIS A 116 4.47 2.77 -33.20
C HIS A 116 5.95 3.15 -33.29
N LYS A 117 6.83 2.54 -32.48
CA LYS A 117 8.26 2.91 -32.36
C LYS A 117 8.44 4.41 -32.11
N PHE A 118 7.47 5.01 -31.43
CA PHE A 118 7.39 6.43 -31.18
C PHE A 118 7.76 6.70 -29.72
N ARG A 119 8.93 7.32 -29.52
CA ARG A 119 9.42 7.61 -28.18
C ARG A 119 8.76 8.87 -27.62
N VAL A 120 7.81 8.65 -26.73
CA VAL A 120 7.08 9.69 -25.99
C VAL A 120 8.00 10.54 -25.12
N ARG A 121 7.72 11.84 -25.04
CA ARG A 121 8.52 12.79 -24.22
C ARG A 121 8.13 12.81 -22.75
N ASN A 122 6.90 12.42 -22.42
CA ASN A 122 6.32 12.46 -21.08
C ASN A 122 5.64 11.13 -20.80
N THR A 123 5.97 10.50 -19.67
CA THR A 123 5.46 9.18 -19.30
C THR A 123 5.08 9.13 -17.83
N VAL A 124 4.11 8.27 -17.55
CA VAL A 124 3.72 7.88 -16.20
C VAL A 124 3.67 6.36 -16.11
N GLU A 125 4.28 5.85 -15.05
CA GLU A 125 4.29 4.45 -14.66
C GLU A 125 3.73 4.37 -13.25
N LEU A 126 2.75 3.49 -13.05
CA LEU A 126 2.05 3.30 -11.79
C LEU A 126 1.87 1.80 -11.54
N PHE A 127 2.26 1.38 -10.35
CA PHE A 127 1.90 0.09 -9.81
C PHE A 127 1.28 0.28 -8.44
N LEU A 128 0.06 -0.19 -8.22
CA LEU A 128 -0.54 -0.26 -6.89
C LEU A 128 -0.76 -1.72 -6.52
N ASP A 129 -0.19 -2.11 -5.39
CA ASP A 129 -0.27 -3.43 -4.81
C ASP A 129 -1.16 -3.39 -3.58
N PHE A 130 -2.34 -3.98 -3.71
CA PHE A 130 -3.35 -4.12 -2.67
C PHE A 130 -3.30 -5.49 -1.97
N SER A 131 -2.27 -6.30 -2.25
CA SER A 131 -2.12 -7.61 -1.63
C SER A 131 -1.97 -7.49 -0.12
N ARG A 132 -2.53 -8.48 0.59
CA ARG A 132 -2.44 -8.56 2.05
C ARG A 132 -1.34 -9.54 2.44
N PRO A 133 -0.56 -9.24 3.51
CA PRO A 133 0.37 -10.23 4.05
C PRO A 133 -0.40 -11.47 4.53
N ALA A 134 0.21 -12.65 4.52
CA ALA A 134 -0.46 -13.84 5.05
C ALA A 134 -0.72 -13.72 6.56
N ILE A 135 -1.84 -14.27 7.02
CA ILE A 135 -2.17 -14.35 8.45
C ILE A 135 -1.18 -15.34 9.08
N PHE A 136 -0.34 -14.86 10.00
CA PHE A 136 0.72 -15.64 10.66
C PHE A 136 1.88 -16.07 9.77
N ASP A 137 2.37 -15.17 8.91
CA ASP A 137 3.66 -15.36 8.26
C ASP A 137 4.82 -15.22 9.27
N PHE A 138 5.35 -16.35 9.73
CA PHE A 138 6.50 -16.39 10.65
C PHE A 138 7.86 -16.27 9.94
N HIS A 139 7.90 -16.33 8.61
CA HIS A 139 9.13 -16.09 7.84
C HIS A 139 9.51 -14.62 7.85
N LEU A 140 8.52 -13.73 7.80
CA LEU A 140 8.73 -12.30 7.98
C LEU A 140 9.00 -12.00 9.46
N MET A 141 10.17 -11.41 9.77
CA MET A 141 10.43 -10.95 11.13
C MET A 141 9.49 -9.77 11.45
N PRO A 142 8.83 -9.75 12.63
CA PRO A 142 7.89 -8.68 12.98
C PRO A 142 8.50 -7.27 12.95
N SER A 143 9.80 -7.16 13.26
CA SER A 143 10.56 -5.90 13.24
C SER A 143 10.83 -5.38 11.83
N GLN A 144 10.76 -6.23 10.82
CA GLN A 144 10.93 -5.85 9.43
C GLN A 144 9.70 -5.12 8.90
N ARG A 145 9.98 -4.27 7.91
CA ARG A 145 8.95 -3.58 7.14
C ARG A 145 8.15 -4.61 6.34
N THR A 146 6.83 -4.47 6.29
CA THR A 146 6.01 -5.33 5.42
C THR A 146 6.30 -5.00 3.95
N PRO A 147 6.52 -6.01 3.09
CA PRO A 147 6.66 -5.79 1.66
C PRO A 147 5.40 -5.13 1.10
N ASN A 148 5.59 -4.12 0.25
CA ASN A 148 4.55 -3.55 -0.59
C ASN A 148 5.25 -2.93 -1.79
N GLU A 149 4.82 -3.33 -2.97
CA GLU A 149 5.45 -2.94 -4.22
C GLU A 149 4.82 -1.69 -4.84
N SER A 150 3.80 -1.10 -4.21
CA SER A 150 3.12 0.08 -4.75
C SER A 150 4.09 1.24 -4.97
N ASN A 151 4.20 1.71 -6.20
CA ASN A 151 5.08 2.78 -6.60
C ASN A 151 4.48 3.56 -7.77
N TYR A 152 4.94 4.79 -7.96
CA TYR A 152 4.69 5.52 -9.20
C TYR A 152 5.91 6.34 -9.59
N ARG A 153 6.03 6.56 -10.89
CA ARG A 153 7.10 7.31 -11.51
C ARG A 153 6.50 8.18 -12.60
N VAL A 154 6.89 9.44 -12.59
CA VAL A 154 6.54 10.41 -13.63
C VAL A 154 7.86 10.94 -14.18
N GLU A 155 8.01 10.88 -15.49
CA GLU A 155 9.21 11.40 -16.14
C GLU A 155 8.86 12.09 -17.44
N GLY A 156 9.68 13.07 -17.81
CA GLY A 156 9.55 13.71 -19.10
C GLY A 156 10.35 14.99 -19.26
N ARG A 157 10.28 15.52 -20.47
CA ARG A 157 10.95 16.77 -20.85
C ARG A 157 10.20 18.01 -20.38
N ASP A 158 8.88 17.92 -20.26
CA ASP A 158 8.09 19.04 -19.74
C ASP A 158 8.08 19.00 -18.20
N THR A 159 8.94 19.84 -17.60
CA THR A 159 9.09 19.91 -16.14
C THR A 159 7.81 20.38 -15.46
N THR A 160 6.99 21.22 -16.11
CA THR A 160 5.71 21.69 -15.55
C THR A 160 4.71 20.55 -15.49
N TRP A 161 4.60 19.77 -16.57
CA TRP A 161 3.73 18.59 -16.64
C TRP A 161 4.16 17.53 -15.60
N VAL A 162 5.45 17.23 -15.52
CA VAL A 162 5.99 16.22 -14.58
C VAL A 162 5.69 16.59 -13.12
N ASN A 163 5.99 17.84 -12.72
CA ASN A 163 5.71 18.29 -11.35
C ASN A 163 4.21 18.35 -11.07
N GLY A 164 3.41 18.85 -12.02
CA GLY A 164 1.95 18.96 -11.88
C GLY A 164 1.30 17.59 -11.65
N LEU A 165 1.60 16.62 -12.51
CA LEU A 165 1.07 15.25 -12.39
C LEU A 165 1.58 14.57 -11.11
N PHE A 166 2.86 14.71 -10.78
CA PHE A 166 3.42 14.09 -9.58
C PHE A 166 2.73 14.60 -8.30
N HIS A 167 2.50 15.91 -8.19
CA HIS A 167 1.79 16.51 -7.06
C HIS A 167 0.33 16.09 -7.01
N GLU A 168 -0.34 15.98 -8.15
CA GLU A 168 -1.73 15.53 -8.21
C GLU A 168 -1.89 14.09 -7.76
N ILE A 169 -1.01 13.18 -8.22
CA ILE A 169 -0.93 11.80 -7.74
C ILE A 169 -0.70 11.77 -6.23
N GLN A 170 0.28 12.54 -5.75
CA GLN A 170 0.61 12.60 -4.33
C GLN A 170 -0.57 13.08 -3.47
N ASN A 171 -1.27 14.13 -3.92
CA ASN A 171 -2.41 14.69 -3.22
C ASN A 171 -3.59 13.71 -3.18
N TYR A 172 -3.85 13.03 -4.30
CA TYR A 172 -4.90 12.02 -4.40
C TYR A 172 -4.62 10.83 -3.47
N ILE A 173 -3.38 10.33 -3.44
CA ILE A 173 -2.96 9.27 -2.53
C ILE A 173 -3.07 9.73 -1.06
N ALA A 174 -2.67 10.97 -0.77
CA ALA A 174 -2.70 11.50 0.59
C ALA A 174 -4.13 11.66 1.13
N SER A 175 -5.09 12.05 0.29
CA SER A 175 -6.50 12.13 0.68
C SER A 175 -7.15 10.76 0.87
N HIS A 176 -6.61 9.71 0.23
CA HIS A 176 -7.06 8.32 0.35
C HIS A 176 -6.05 7.46 1.11
N ARG A 177 -5.39 7.99 2.13
CA ARG A 177 -4.35 7.26 2.87
C ARG A 177 -4.94 6.07 3.63
N SER A 178 -4.22 4.96 3.68
CA SER A 178 -4.60 3.82 4.54
C SER A 178 -4.61 4.22 6.03
N PRO A 179 -5.42 3.55 6.87
CA PRO A 179 -5.67 4.00 8.25
C PRO A 179 -4.47 3.87 9.19
N ALA A 180 -3.61 2.86 9.01
CA ALA A 180 -2.48 2.61 9.91
C ALA A 180 -1.19 2.17 9.19
N PRO A 181 -0.71 2.89 8.17
CA PRO A 181 0.51 2.54 7.42
C PRO A 181 1.75 2.51 8.31
N TRP A 182 1.71 3.20 9.46
CA TRP A 182 2.77 3.21 10.43
C TRP A 182 3.02 1.81 11.05
N LEU A 183 2.02 0.94 11.17
CA LEU A 183 2.19 -0.43 11.70
C LEU A 183 3.16 -1.30 10.89
N HIS A 184 3.36 -0.92 9.64
CA HIS A 184 4.24 -1.62 8.71
C HIS A 184 5.65 -1.05 8.66
N GLN A 185 5.94 0.01 9.42
CA GLN A 185 7.29 0.58 9.48
C GLN A 185 8.25 -0.34 10.25
N HIS A 186 9.54 -0.11 10.03
CA HIS A 186 10.62 -0.83 10.72
C HIS A 186 10.58 -0.53 12.22
N SER A 187 10.91 -1.52 13.06
CA SER A 187 11.02 -1.40 14.53
C SER A 187 9.74 -1.07 15.31
N ILE A 188 8.59 -0.91 14.65
CA ILE A 188 7.32 -0.66 15.37
C ILE A 188 6.97 -1.85 16.28
N TYR A 189 7.22 -3.08 15.82
CA TYR A 189 7.07 -4.26 16.67
C TYR A 189 7.95 -4.18 17.93
N ASP A 190 9.21 -3.78 17.78
CA ASP A 190 10.16 -3.73 18.91
C ASP A 190 9.68 -2.71 19.94
N PHE A 191 9.18 -1.56 19.49
CA PHE A 191 8.57 -0.56 20.36
C PHE A 191 7.37 -1.14 21.15
N PHE A 192 6.47 -1.87 20.49
CA PHE A 192 5.37 -2.57 21.15
C PHE A 192 5.86 -3.65 22.12
N LEU A 193 6.89 -4.40 21.75
CA LEU A 193 7.47 -5.44 22.60
C LEU A 193 8.02 -4.84 23.90
N TRP A 194 8.76 -3.74 23.81
CA TRP A 194 9.36 -3.08 24.96
C TRP A 194 8.32 -2.42 25.87
N LEU A 195 7.40 -1.63 25.31
CA LEU A 195 6.45 -0.85 26.11
C LEU A 195 5.22 -1.63 26.58
N ILE A 196 4.81 -2.65 25.82
CA ILE A 196 3.58 -3.39 26.08
C ILE A 196 3.89 -4.86 26.33
N GLY A 197 4.71 -5.48 25.47
CA GLY A 197 4.98 -6.91 25.53
C GLY A 197 5.58 -7.39 26.85
N TYR A 198 6.74 -6.84 27.23
CA TYR A 198 7.39 -7.24 28.47
C TYR A 198 6.56 -6.91 29.71
N PRO A 199 6.00 -5.70 29.89
CA PRO A 199 5.13 -5.41 31.03
C PRO A 199 3.92 -6.34 31.12
N LEU A 200 3.26 -6.61 29.99
CA LEU A 200 2.11 -7.52 29.95
C LEU A 200 2.50 -8.96 30.31
N ALA A 201 3.65 -9.44 29.84
CA ALA A 201 4.15 -10.77 30.13
C ALA A 201 4.46 -10.94 31.64
N PHE A 202 5.07 -9.93 32.27
CA PHE A 202 5.27 -9.93 33.73
C PHE A 202 3.96 -9.83 34.52
N TRP A 203 3.03 -8.98 34.07
CA TRP A 203 1.69 -8.90 34.68
C TRP A 203 0.94 -10.24 34.60
N LEU A 204 1.05 -10.95 33.48
CA LEU A 204 0.46 -12.28 33.33
C LEU A 204 1.10 -13.29 34.28
N CYS A 205 2.43 -13.26 34.44
CA CYS A 205 3.12 -14.08 35.43
C CYS A 205 2.60 -13.80 36.85
N PHE A 206 2.43 -12.52 37.21
CA PHE A 206 1.86 -12.12 38.49
C PHE A 206 0.43 -12.67 38.67
N LYS A 207 -0.42 -12.57 37.63
CA LYS A 207 -1.81 -13.06 37.68
C LYS A 207 -1.93 -14.58 37.77
N VAL A 208 -1.07 -15.32 37.10
CA VAL A 208 -1.08 -16.79 37.12
C VAL A 208 -0.38 -17.33 38.37
N SER A 209 0.42 -16.52 39.07
CA SER A 209 1.16 -16.90 40.29
C SER A 209 0.33 -17.69 41.32
N PRO A 210 -0.92 -17.33 41.66
CA PRO A 210 -1.73 -18.08 42.63
C PRO A 210 -2.17 -19.47 42.15
N LEU A 211 -2.14 -19.72 40.84
CA LEU A 211 -2.51 -21.01 40.22
C LEU A 211 -1.33 -21.98 40.16
N LEU A 212 -0.10 -21.50 40.42
CA LEU A 212 1.09 -22.32 40.41
C LEU A 212 1.21 -23.09 41.74
N PRO A 213 1.74 -24.32 41.72
CA PRO A 213 1.87 -25.12 42.93
C PRO A 213 2.74 -24.40 43.96
N ASN A 214 2.22 -24.28 45.18
CA ASN A 214 3.00 -23.91 46.36
C ASN A 214 3.64 -25.19 46.90
N GLY A 215 4.96 -25.20 47.11
CA GLY A 215 5.61 -26.39 47.63
C GLY A 215 7.07 -26.24 47.97
N GLU A 216 7.66 -27.33 48.45
CA GLU A 216 9.03 -27.44 48.96
C GLU A 216 10.09 -27.06 47.91
N LYS A 217 11.37 -27.00 48.32
CA LYS A 217 12.48 -26.50 47.49
C LYS A 217 12.57 -27.14 46.10
N GLU A 218 12.18 -28.40 45.92
CA GLU A 218 12.18 -29.09 44.62
C GLU A 218 11.11 -28.55 43.64
N ILE A 219 10.02 -27.97 44.14
CA ILE A 219 8.95 -27.36 43.35
C ILE A 219 9.35 -25.94 42.87
N LEU A 220 10.39 -25.34 43.46
CA LEU A 220 10.85 -24.00 43.10
C LEU A 220 11.39 -23.95 41.66
N PHE A 221 12.14 -24.96 41.23
CA PHE A 221 12.67 -25.04 39.87
C PHE A 221 11.55 -25.14 38.84
N VAL A 222 10.58 -26.04 39.07
CA VAL A 222 9.42 -26.22 38.19
C VAL A 222 8.60 -24.93 38.10
N ARG A 223 8.39 -24.25 39.23
CA ARG A 223 7.69 -22.97 39.26
C ARG A 223 8.41 -21.88 38.45
N ALA A 224 9.73 -21.78 38.59
CA ALA A 224 10.53 -20.85 37.79
C ALA A 224 10.42 -21.16 36.28
N ALA A 225 10.50 -22.44 35.90
CA ALA A 225 10.32 -22.86 34.51
C ALA A 225 8.93 -22.48 33.99
N LEU A 226 7.87 -22.69 34.77
CA LEU A 226 6.49 -22.30 34.39
C LEU A 226 6.37 -20.78 34.15
N TYR A 227 6.98 -19.94 34.98
CA TYR A 227 6.99 -18.48 34.72
C TYR A 227 7.69 -18.14 33.40
N VAL A 228 8.83 -18.76 33.10
CA VAL A 228 9.52 -18.55 31.81
C VAL A 228 8.61 -18.95 30.64
N TYR A 229 7.94 -20.10 30.72
CA TYR A 229 7.01 -20.51 29.67
C TYR A 229 5.81 -19.57 29.52
N ILE A 230 5.19 -19.13 30.63
CA ILE A 230 4.08 -18.17 30.61
C ILE A 230 4.53 -16.85 29.96
N PHE A 231 5.72 -16.37 30.34
CA PHE A 231 6.31 -15.16 29.76
C PHE A 231 6.53 -15.31 28.25
N LEU A 232 7.15 -16.41 27.80
CA LEU A 232 7.38 -16.68 26.38
C LEU A 232 6.06 -16.81 25.60
N ILE A 233 5.05 -17.50 26.15
CA ILE A 233 3.72 -17.62 25.55
C ILE A 233 3.07 -16.24 25.39
N ALA A 234 3.19 -15.35 26.38
CA ALA A 234 2.68 -13.99 26.28
C ALA A 234 3.36 -13.20 25.14
N LEU A 235 4.68 -13.33 24.98
CA LEU A 235 5.41 -12.67 23.89
C LEU A 235 5.06 -13.24 22.51
N VAL A 236 4.88 -14.56 22.41
CA VAL A 236 4.39 -15.20 21.18
C VAL A 236 2.97 -14.75 20.85
N GLY A 237 2.10 -14.63 21.86
CA GLY A 237 0.75 -14.10 21.73
C GLY A 237 0.76 -12.65 21.21
N LEU A 238 1.63 -11.79 21.75
CA LEU A 238 1.83 -10.44 21.24
C LEU A 238 2.29 -10.44 19.78
N ARG A 239 3.26 -11.30 19.44
CA ARG A 239 3.73 -11.46 18.05
C ARG A 239 2.58 -11.85 17.12
N ALA A 240 1.78 -12.83 17.50
CA ALA A 240 0.61 -13.25 16.73
C ALA A 240 -0.41 -12.12 16.56
N LEU A 241 -0.70 -11.38 17.64
CA LEU A 241 -1.60 -10.22 17.62
C LEU A 241 -1.08 -9.12 16.69
N PHE A 242 0.23 -8.87 16.68
CA PHE A 242 0.86 -7.86 15.82
C PHE A 242 0.80 -8.25 14.34
N HIS A 243 1.09 -9.51 13.98
CA HIS A 243 0.90 -9.99 12.61
C HIS A 243 -0.56 -9.89 12.18
N TYR A 244 -1.49 -10.25 13.07
CA TYR A 244 -2.91 -10.10 12.82
C TYR A 244 -3.31 -8.64 12.63
N ALA A 245 -2.78 -7.70 13.43
CA ALA A 245 -3.00 -6.27 13.25
C ALA A 245 -2.53 -5.78 11.87
N ARG A 246 -1.34 -6.19 11.42
CA ARG A 246 -0.83 -5.88 10.07
C ARG A 246 -1.71 -6.44 8.95
N TRP A 247 -2.30 -7.61 9.13
CA TRP A 247 -3.24 -8.18 8.16
C TRP A 247 -4.56 -7.39 8.10
N VAL A 248 -5.07 -6.98 9.26
CA VAL A 248 -6.31 -6.21 9.38
C VAL A 248 -6.16 -4.76 8.85
N PHE A 249 -4.96 -4.20 8.93
CA PHE A 249 -4.63 -2.84 8.51
C PHE A 249 -3.53 -2.83 7.44
N PRO A 250 -3.75 -3.38 6.23
CA PRO A 250 -2.70 -3.49 5.22
C PRO A 250 -2.17 -2.13 4.78
N ILE A 251 -0.94 -2.11 4.22
CA ILE A 251 -0.27 -0.88 3.73
C ILE A 251 -1.16 -0.18 2.70
N SER A 252 -1.65 -0.94 1.72
CA SER A 252 -2.61 -0.49 0.74
C SER A 252 -3.82 -1.43 0.74
N GLU A 253 -5.03 -0.87 0.66
CA GLU A 253 -6.28 -1.61 0.77
C GLU A 253 -7.21 -1.29 -0.39
N TYR A 254 -7.57 -2.31 -1.17
CA TYR A 254 -8.75 -2.20 -2.02
C TYR A 254 -10.02 -2.39 -1.17
N ARG A 255 -10.86 -1.36 -1.11
CA ARG A 255 -12.10 -1.37 -0.33
C ARG A 255 -13.24 -1.94 -1.16
N HIS A 256 -13.95 -2.88 -0.57
CA HIS A 256 -15.14 -3.47 -1.14
C HIS A 256 -16.28 -3.46 -0.11
N ALA A 257 -17.53 -3.27 -0.56
CA ALA A 257 -18.69 -3.14 0.31
C ALA A 257 -18.90 -4.35 1.25
N ARG A 258 -18.50 -5.55 0.79
CA ARG A 258 -18.61 -6.80 1.56
C ARG A 258 -17.36 -7.10 2.43
N ASN A 259 -16.38 -6.19 2.49
CA ASN A 259 -15.13 -6.44 3.20
C ASN A 259 -15.36 -6.59 4.72
N ARG A 260 -14.99 -7.75 5.27
CA ARG A 260 -15.10 -8.06 6.70
C ARG A 260 -14.03 -7.37 7.55
N ALA A 261 -13.07 -6.66 6.93
CA ALA A 261 -11.98 -5.99 7.64
C ALA A 261 -12.47 -5.11 8.80
N LEU A 262 -13.56 -4.35 8.63
CA LEU A 262 -14.13 -3.53 9.71
C LEU A 262 -14.53 -4.35 10.95
N ARG A 263 -15.06 -5.56 10.78
CA ARG A 263 -15.40 -6.45 11.90
C ARG A 263 -14.14 -6.94 12.60
N HIS A 264 -13.11 -7.30 11.85
CA HIS A 264 -11.82 -7.71 12.42
C HIS A 264 -11.11 -6.54 13.15
N ARG A 265 -11.22 -5.31 12.62
CA ARG A 265 -10.75 -4.07 13.29
C ARG A 265 -11.49 -3.84 14.61
N ALA A 266 -12.82 -3.95 14.60
CA ALA A 266 -13.63 -3.79 15.79
C ALA A 266 -13.32 -4.87 16.85
N PHE A 267 -13.18 -6.13 16.43
CA PHE A 267 -12.79 -7.23 17.31
C PHE A 267 -11.41 -6.99 17.94
N LEU A 268 -10.41 -6.58 17.14
CA LEU A 268 -9.08 -6.27 17.63
C LEU A 268 -9.08 -5.08 18.61
N GLY A 269 -9.89 -4.06 18.33
CA GLY A 269 -10.10 -2.92 19.22
C GLY A 269 -10.72 -3.34 20.55
N ALA A 270 -11.79 -4.15 20.52
CA ALA A 270 -12.45 -4.66 21.73
C ALA A 270 -11.51 -5.54 22.57
N LEU A 271 -10.75 -6.43 21.93
CA LEU A 271 -9.74 -7.26 22.59
C LEU A 271 -8.67 -6.41 23.27
N SER A 272 -8.17 -5.38 22.56
CA SER A 272 -7.16 -4.47 23.10
C SER A 272 -7.69 -3.70 24.31
N ILE A 273 -8.90 -3.12 24.20
CA ILE A 273 -9.54 -2.38 25.31
C ILE A 273 -9.75 -3.29 26.53
N GLY A 274 -10.23 -4.52 26.34
CA GLY A 274 -10.42 -5.46 27.44
C GLY A 274 -9.12 -5.83 28.16
N LEU A 275 -8.06 -6.10 27.39
CA LEU A 275 -6.76 -6.47 27.93
C LEU A 275 -6.09 -5.29 28.67
N PHE A 276 -5.99 -4.14 28.01
CA PHE A 276 -5.37 -2.95 28.60
C PHE A 276 -6.19 -2.36 29.75
N GLY A 277 -7.52 -2.40 29.65
CA GLY A 277 -8.41 -1.95 30.71
C GLY A 277 -8.22 -2.77 32.00
N THR A 278 -8.09 -4.09 31.86
CA THR A 278 -7.85 -4.98 33.00
C THR A 278 -6.47 -4.74 33.61
N LEU A 279 -5.42 -4.64 32.79
CA LEU A 279 -4.07 -4.35 33.24
C LEU A 279 -4.00 -3.00 33.98
N LEU A 280 -4.59 -1.94 33.41
CA LEU A 280 -4.61 -0.61 34.01
C LEU A 280 -5.38 -0.60 35.34
N TYR A 281 -6.54 -1.26 35.39
CA TYR A 281 -7.32 -1.40 36.62
C TYR A 281 -6.48 -2.04 37.75
N ASP A 282 -5.75 -3.11 37.44
CA ASP A 282 -4.90 -3.78 38.42
C ASP A 282 -3.72 -2.92 38.89
N VAL A 283 -3.10 -2.18 37.98
CA VAL A 283 -2.01 -1.25 38.33
C VAL A 283 -2.52 -0.16 39.27
N ILE A 284 -3.65 0.49 38.93
CA ILE A 284 -4.27 1.53 39.75
C ILE A 284 -4.66 0.96 41.12
N LYS A 285 -5.30 -0.22 41.14
CA LYS A 285 -5.70 -0.89 42.38
C LYS A 285 -4.49 -1.21 43.27
N SER A 286 -3.38 -1.65 42.67
CA SER A 286 -2.16 -1.98 43.41
C SER A 286 -1.49 -0.74 43.99
N ILE A 287 -1.53 0.39 43.28
CA ILE A 287 -1.01 1.67 43.77
C ILE A 287 -1.90 2.25 44.88
N ALA A 288 -3.22 2.14 44.76
CA ALA A 288 -4.16 2.70 45.74
C ALA A 288 -4.20 1.94 47.09
N VAL A 289 -3.77 0.68 47.09
CA VAL A 289 -3.72 -0.18 48.28
C VAL A 289 -2.34 -0.17 48.94
N ALA A 290 -1.30 0.30 48.24
CA ALA A 290 0.07 0.45 48.75
C ALA A 290 0.23 1.76 49.53
#